data_AF-A0A7V1H6S3-F1
#
_entry.id   AF-A0A7V1H6S3-F1
#
_cell.length_a   1.000
_cell.length_b   1.000
_cell.length_c   1.000
_cell.angle_alpha   90.00
_cell.angle_beta   90.00
_cell.angle_gamma   90.00
#
_symmetry.space_group_name_H-M   'P 1'
#
loop_
_entity.id
_entity.type
_entity.pdbx_description
1 polymer ?
#
loop_
_entity_poly.entity_id
_entity_poly.type
_entity_poly.pdbx_seq_one_letter_code
_entity_poly.pdbx_strand_id
1 'polypeptide(L)'
;DYRGVPVIGVYRWLPELELAILTEVDQVEAFASIYTFRNTVLIIGAAIALLVVLFAILFTRTITGPVYELVRGAEKFGSGDLGYRIKTKTRDEIGHLSRSFNDMAKNLKTITASRGGTSSTEK
;
A
#
# COMPACT_ATOMS: atom_id res chain seq x y z
N ASP A 1 -33.14 -34.74 -4.05
CA ASP A 1 -34.30 -35.27 -3.30
C ASP A 1 -35.64 -34.80 -3.88
N TYR A 2 -36.76 -35.46 -3.53
CA TYR A 2 -38.16 -35.14 -3.92
C TYR A 2 -38.59 -33.71 -3.53
N ARG A 3 -37.85 -33.08 -2.61
CA ARG A 3 -38.01 -31.68 -2.18
C ARG A 3 -37.43 -30.66 -3.17
N GLY A 4 -36.80 -31.09 -4.27
CA GLY A 4 -36.14 -30.22 -5.24
C GLY A 4 -34.78 -29.65 -4.76
N VAL A 5 -34.28 -30.12 -3.62
CA VAL A 5 -32.97 -29.72 -3.08
C VAL A 5 -31.86 -30.56 -3.73
N PRO A 6 -30.77 -29.93 -4.22
CA PRO A 6 -29.59 -30.65 -4.66
C PRO A 6 -28.96 -31.46 -3.52
N VAL A 7 -28.74 -32.74 -3.75
CA VAL A 7 -28.17 -33.67 -2.78
C VAL A 7 -26.91 -34.33 -3.32
N ILE A 8 -26.08 -34.82 -2.42
CA ILE A 8 -25.06 -35.83 -2.74
C ILE A 8 -25.62 -37.17 -2.30
N GLY A 9 -25.80 -38.07 -3.26
CA GLY A 9 -26.32 -39.41 -3.02
C GLY A 9 -25.25 -40.48 -3.25
N VAL A 10 -25.23 -41.52 -2.42
CA VAL A 10 -24.54 -42.77 -2.70
C VAL A 10 -25.55 -43.90 -2.60
N TYR A 11 -25.51 -44.83 -3.53
CA TYR A 11 -26.32 -46.03 -3.46
C TYR A 11 -25.46 -47.29 -3.41
N ARG A 12 -25.98 -48.33 -2.76
CA ARG A 12 -25.40 -49.67 -2.76
C ARG A 12 -26.47 -50.69 -3.09
N TRP A 13 -26.22 -51.50 -4.12
CA TRP A 13 -27.08 -52.61 -4.51
C TRP A 13 -26.78 -53.85 -3.65
N LEU A 14 -27.83 -54.52 -3.17
CA LEU A 14 -27.76 -55.78 -2.43
C LEU A 14 -28.48 -56.87 -3.25
N PRO A 15 -27.74 -57.69 -4.02
CA PRO A 15 -28.32 -58.65 -4.95
C PRO A 15 -29.08 -59.77 -4.24
N GLU A 16 -28.72 -60.16 -3.01
CA GLU A 16 -29.44 -61.20 -2.27
C GLU A 16 -30.86 -60.78 -1.84
N LEU A 17 -31.13 -59.47 -1.77
CA LEU A 17 -32.39 -58.90 -1.29
C LEU A 17 -33.16 -58.16 -2.40
N GLU A 18 -32.63 -58.14 -3.62
CA GLU A 18 -33.15 -57.34 -4.75
C GLU A 18 -33.43 -55.88 -4.38
N LEU A 19 -32.62 -55.29 -3.47
CA LEU A 19 -32.86 -53.97 -2.89
C LEU A 19 -31.63 -53.07 -2.96
N ALA A 20 -31.85 -51.77 -3.13
CA ALA A 20 -30.82 -50.74 -3.05
C ALA A 20 -30.95 -49.93 -1.76
N ILE A 21 -29.83 -49.72 -1.06
CA ILE A 21 -29.76 -48.70 -0.01
C ILE A 21 -29.30 -47.41 -0.66
N LEU A 22 -30.10 -46.34 -0.51
CA LEU A 22 -29.78 -44.99 -0.95
C LEU A 22 -29.60 -44.09 0.28
N THR A 23 -28.49 -43.38 0.34
CA THR A 23 -28.27 -42.32 1.32
C THR A 23 -28.07 -41.00 0.60
N GLU A 24 -28.75 -39.95 1.06
CA GLU A 24 -28.66 -38.60 0.50
C GLU A 24 -28.32 -37.61 1.61
N VAL A 25 -27.45 -36.64 1.30
CA VAL A 25 -27.17 -35.48 2.17
C VAL A 25 -27.39 -34.21 1.34
N ASP A 26 -28.07 -33.22 1.91
CA ASP A 26 -28.30 -31.93 1.26
C ASP A 26 -26.94 -31.26 0.97
N GLN A 27 -26.72 -30.78 -0.26
CA GLN A 27 -25.43 -30.18 -0.64
C GLN A 27 -25.05 -28.99 0.25
N VAL A 28 -26.05 -28.20 0.70
CA VAL A 28 -25.82 -27.06 1.59
C VAL A 28 -25.18 -27.52 2.91
N GLU A 29 -25.61 -28.65 3.45
CA GLU A 29 -25.06 -29.22 4.68
C GLU A 29 -23.69 -29.87 4.42
N ALA A 30 -23.58 -30.65 3.35
CA ALA A 30 -22.32 -31.29 2.95
C ALA A 30 -21.19 -30.27 2.68
N PHE A 31 -21.52 -29.10 2.14
CA PHE A 31 -20.58 -28.03 1.81
C PHE A 31 -20.58 -26.85 2.80
N ALA A 32 -21.34 -26.90 3.90
CA ALA A 32 -21.45 -25.80 4.86
C ALA A 32 -20.06 -25.33 5.34
N SER A 33 -19.20 -26.29 5.72
CA SER A 33 -17.82 -26.03 6.15
C SER A 33 -16.94 -25.44 5.04
N ILE A 34 -17.21 -25.77 3.78
CA ILE A 34 -16.46 -25.25 2.63
C ILE A 34 -16.85 -23.80 2.37
N TYR A 35 -18.14 -23.44 2.52
CA TYR A 35 -18.59 -22.06 2.36
C TYR A 35 -18.09 -21.13 3.46
N THR A 36 -18.09 -21.58 4.72
CA THR A 36 -17.55 -20.78 5.84
C THR A 36 -16.04 -20.57 5.68
N PHE A 37 -15.29 -21.62 5.31
CA PHE A 37 -13.87 -21.52 5.02
C PHE A 37 -13.59 -20.56 3.85
N ARG A 38 -14.29 -20.72 2.72
CA ARG A 38 -14.16 -19.83 1.56
C ARG A 38 -14.40 -18.38 1.92
N ASN A 39 -15.48 -18.08 2.65
CA ASN A 39 -15.81 -16.71 3.03
C ASN A 39 -14.76 -16.13 3.99
N THR A 40 -14.24 -16.94 4.91
CA THR A 40 -13.16 -16.52 5.82
C THR A 40 -11.90 -16.15 5.04
N VAL A 41 -11.49 -17.00 4.09
CA VAL A 41 -10.34 -16.73 3.20
C VAL A 41 -10.55 -15.47 2.38
N LEU A 42 -11.73 -15.27 1.80
CA LEU A 42 -12.05 -14.07 1.02
C LEU A 42 -12.00 -12.79 1.87
N ILE A 43 -12.56 -12.81 3.07
CA ILE A 43 -12.55 -11.67 3.99
C ILE A 43 -11.11 -11.32 4.40
N ILE A 44 -10.31 -12.32 4.77
CA ILE A 44 -8.91 -12.13 5.15
C ILE A 44 -8.11 -11.59 3.95
N GLY A 45 -8.29 -12.18 2.77
CA GLY A 45 -7.62 -11.73 1.54
C GLY A 45 -7.97 -10.28 1.18
N ALA A 46 -9.25 -9.91 1.27
CA ALA A 46 -9.70 -8.54 1.04
C ALA A 46 -9.14 -7.56 2.07
N ALA A 47 -9.10 -7.94 3.35
CA ALA A 47 -8.52 -7.12 4.41
C ALA A 47 -7.02 -6.89 4.20
N ILE A 48 -6.27 -7.94 3.83
CA ILE A 48 -4.83 -7.82 3.52
C ILE A 48 -4.62 -6.91 2.31
N ALA A 49 -5.39 -7.10 1.23
CA ALA A 49 -5.28 -6.26 0.03
C ALA A 49 -5.51 -4.77 0.35
N LEU A 50 -6.53 -4.48 1.17
CA LEU A 50 -6.83 -3.12 1.61
C LEU A 50 -5.69 -2.53 2.46
N LEU A 51 -5.12 -3.31 3.37
CA LEU A 51 -3.97 -2.89 4.17
C LEU A 51 -2.76 -2.59 3.28
N VAL A 52 -2.46 -3.44 2.29
CA VAL A 52 -1.35 -3.21 1.35
C VAL A 52 -1.51 -1.89 0.61
N VAL A 53 -2.71 -1.60 0.08
CA VAL A 53 -2.99 -0.33 -0.60
C VAL A 53 -2.80 0.86 0.35
N LEU A 54 -3.31 0.77 1.58
CA LEU A 54 -3.16 1.82 2.58
C LEU A 54 -1.68 2.06 2.91
N PHE A 55 -0.91 1.00 3.15
CA PHE A 55 0.52 1.08 3.40
C PHE A 55 1.28 1.68 2.22
N ALA A 56 0.97 1.28 0.98
CA ALA A 56 1.61 1.83 -0.21
C ALA A 56 1.38 3.34 -0.35
N ILE A 57 0.15 3.81 -0.10
CA ILE A 57 -0.20 5.24 -0.12
C ILE A 57 0.56 5.99 0.98
N LEU A 58 0.59 5.45 2.20
CA LEU A 58 1.32 6.05 3.32
C LEU A 58 2.82 6.12 3.04
N PHE A 59 3.43 5.01 2.62
CA PHE A 59 4.84 4.90 2.30
C PHE A 59 5.26 5.88 1.20
N THR A 60 4.44 6.01 0.16
CA THR A 60 4.67 6.99 -0.91
C THR A 60 4.63 8.42 -0.37
N ARG A 61 3.72 8.74 0.55
CA ARG A 61 3.55 10.08 1.11
C ARG A 61 4.60 10.45 2.16
N THR A 62 5.12 9.48 2.92
CA THR A 62 6.06 9.73 4.02
C THR A 62 7.51 9.52 3.61
N ILE A 63 7.80 8.65 2.65
CA ILE A 63 9.19 8.32 2.27
C ILE A 63 9.43 8.66 0.80
N THR A 64 8.78 7.97 -0.13
CA THR A 64 9.11 8.08 -1.57
C THR A 64 8.96 9.50 -2.10
N GLY A 65 7.87 10.18 -1.75
CA GLY A 65 7.60 11.57 -2.16
C GLY A 65 8.65 12.55 -1.64
N PRO A 66 8.88 12.65 -0.32
CA PRO A 66 9.94 13.52 0.22
C PRO A 66 11.35 13.20 -0.30
N VAL A 67 11.68 11.93 -0.54
CA VAL A 67 12.97 11.54 -1.15
C VAL A 67 13.07 12.06 -2.58
N TYR A 68 12.02 11.95 -3.38
CA TYR A 68 11.99 12.51 -4.73
C TYR A 68 12.13 14.04 -4.74
N GLU A 69 11.49 14.72 -3.77
CA GLU A 69 11.63 16.16 -3.59
C GLU A 69 13.05 16.58 -3.19
N LEU A 70 13.74 15.76 -2.38
CA LEU A 70 15.16 15.96 -2.05
C LEU A 70 16.05 15.85 -3.29
N VAL A 71 15.83 14.83 -4.14
CA VAL A 71 16.58 14.66 -5.39
C VAL A 71 16.38 15.87 -6.31
N ARG A 72 15.13 16.28 -6.54
CA ARG A 72 14.81 17.48 -7.34
C ARG A 72 15.42 18.74 -6.75
N GLY A 73 15.37 18.89 -5.43
CA GLY A 73 15.98 20.01 -4.73
C GLY A 73 17.48 20.06 -4.98
N ALA A 74 18.17 18.93 -4.86
CA ALA A 74 19.61 18.83 -5.11
C ALA A 74 19.98 19.16 -6.57
N GLU A 75 19.20 18.70 -7.55
CA GLU A 75 19.40 19.04 -8.96
C GLU A 75 19.27 20.55 -9.21
N LYS A 76 18.22 21.19 -8.68
CA LYS A 76 18.01 22.64 -8.77
C LYS A 76 19.13 23.43 -8.09
N PHE A 77 19.56 22.94 -6.94
CA PHE A 77 20.66 23.52 -6.20
C PHE A 77 21.98 23.48 -6.99
N GLY A 78 22.27 22.35 -7.64
CA GLY A 78 23.41 22.18 -8.52
C GLY A 78 23.37 23.07 -9.76
N SER A 79 22.17 23.44 -10.24
CA SER A 79 21.99 24.40 -11.34
C SER A 79 22.02 25.88 -10.91
N GLY A 80 22.29 26.18 -9.63
CA GLY A 80 22.34 27.54 -9.09
C GLY A 80 21.00 28.12 -8.63
N ASP A 81 19.91 27.36 -8.69
CA ASP A 81 18.61 27.77 -8.14
C ASP A 81 18.56 27.44 -6.65
N LEU A 82 19.06 28.37 -5.84
CA LEU A 82 19.02 28.29 -4.37
C LEU A 82 17.64 28.70 -3.79
N GLY A 83 16.64 28.94 -4.64
CA GLY A 83 15.29 29.34 -4.26
C GLY A 83 14.38 28.17 -3.93
N TYR A 84 14.67 26.97 -4.45
CA TYR A 84 13.87 25.78 -4.20
C TYR A 84 13.82 25.41 -2.71
N ARG A 85 12.63 25.07 -2.19
CA ARG A 85 12.44 24.65 -0.81
C ARG A 85 11.60 23.38 -0.75
N ILE A 86 12.11 22.41 -0.01
CA ILE A 86 11.45 21.12 0.18
C ILE A 86 10.37 21.29 1.23
N LYS A 87 9.14 20.91 0.90
CA LYS A 87 8.02 20.95 1.85
C LYS A 87 8.14 19.79 2.84
N THR A 88 8.49 20.12 4.08
CA THR A 88 8.58 19.12 5.15
C THR A 88 7.19 18.75 5.68
N LYS A 89 6.78 17.50 5.48
CA LYS A 89 5.51 16.96 6.03
C LYS A 89 5.72 15.95 7.15
N THR A 90 6.88 15.29 7.18
CA THR A 90 7.17 14.23 8.15
C THR A 90 7.95 14.76 9.35
N ARG A 91 7.79 14.08 10.48
CA ARG A 91 8.46 14.39 11.76
C ARG A 91 9.61 13.43 12.09
N ASP A 92 9.99 12.60 11.12
CA ASP A 92 11.04 11.58 11.19
C ASP A 92 12.38 12.12 10.65
N GLU A 93 13.32 11.19 10.44
CA GLU A 93 14.65 11.43 9.89
C GLU A 93 14.59 12.06 8.49
N ILE A 94 13.60 11.67 7.67
CA ILE A 94 13.40 12.26 6.32
C ILE A 94 12.97 13.72 6.45
N GLY A 95 12.12 14.01 7.43
CA GLY A 95 11.71 15.37 7.76
C GLY A 95 12.88 16.21 8.27
N HIS A 96 13.73 15.62 9.11
CA HIS A 96 14.95 16.27 9.60
C HIS A 96 15.90 16.59 8.45
N LEU A 97 16.17 15.63 7.57
CA LEU A 97 17.01 15.82 6.39
C LEU A 97 16.48 16.92 5.47
N SER A 98 15.17 16.97 5.25
CA SER A 98 14.51 18.03 4.46
C SER A 98 14.73 19.42 5.06
N ARG A 99 14.68 19.56 6.38
CA ARG A 99 14.95 20.83 7.08
C ARG A 99 16.42 21.23 6.94
N SER A 100 17.33 20.30 7.21
CA SER A 100 18.78 20.54 7.07
C SER A 100 19.15 20.95 5.64
N PHE A 101 18.54 20.34 4.61
CA PHE A 101 18.71 20.74 3.22
C PHE A 101 18.28 22.20 2.99
N ASN A 102 17.08 22.57 3.46
CA ASN A 102 16.57 23.93 3.31
C ASN A 102 17.45 24.98 4.03
N ASP A 103 18.01 24.63 5.19
CA ASP A 103 18.91 25.51 5.94
C ASP A 103 20.24 25.73 5.20
N MET A 104 20.84 24.67 4.63
CA MET A 104 22.00 24.79 3.76
C MET A 104 21.70 25.68 2.55
N ALA A 105 20.54 25.51 1.92
CA ALA A 105 20.12 26.33 0.78
C ALA A 105 19.93 27.81 1.14
N LYS A 106 19.40 28.09 2.34
CA LYS A 106 19.29 29.45 2.86
C LYS A 106 20.67 30.08 3.10
N ASN A 107 21.59 29.35 3.74
CA ASN A 107 22.92 29.86 4.07
C ASN A 107 23.72 30.18 2.81
N LEU A 108 23.71 29.28 1.81
CA LEU A 108 24.39 29.52 0.54
C LEU A 108 23.80 30.70 -0.23
N LYS A 109 22.47 30.89 -0.22
CA LYS A 109 21.85 32.06 -0.83
C LYS A 109 22.32 33.37 -0.19
N THR A 110 22.44 33.40 1.14
CA THR A 110 22.96 34.57 1.87
C THR A 110 24.42 34.86 1.53
N ILE A 111 25.26 33.82 1.45
CA ILE A 111 26.69 33.97 1.11
C ILE A 111 26.87 34.49 -0.33
N THR A 112 26.09 34.00 -1.29
CA THR A 112 26.15 34.48 -2.67
C THR A 112 25.64 35.92 -2.80
N ALA A 113 24.59 36.28 -2.05
CA ALA A 113 24.06 37.65 -2.04
C ALA A 113 25.04 38.67 -1.44
N SER A 114 25.78 38.31 -0.38
CA SER A 114 26.78 39.21 0.22
C SER A 114 27.98 39.46 -0.70
N ARG A 115 28.38 38.48 -1.52
CA ARG A 115 29.43 38.64 -2.55
C ARG A 115 29.01 39.55 -3.71
N GLY A 116 27.72 39.55 -4.07
CA GLY A 116 27.21 40.41 -5.15
C GLY A 116 27.09 41.89 -4.78
N GLY A 117 27.02 42.22 -3.49
CA GLY A 117 26.91 43.61 -3.00
C GLY A 117 28.24 44.37 -2.95
N THR A 118 29.38 43.68 -2.85
CA THR A 118 30.70 44.30 -2.70
C THR A 118 31.31 44.83 -4.00
N SER A 119 30.77 44.49 -5.17
CA SER A 119 31.27 44.95 -6.48
C SER A 119 30.59 46.22 -7.01
N SER A 120 29.62 46.79 -6.29
CA SER A 120 28.85 47.96 -6.74
C SER A 120 29.24 49.28 -6.08
N THR A 121 30.18 49.27 -5.13
CA THR A 121 30.63 50.46 -4.37
C THR A 121 31.96 51.03 -4.89
N GLU A 122 32.47 50.51 -6.01
CA GLU A 122 33.73 50.95 -6.62
C GLU A 122 33.47 51.45 -8.05
N LYS A 123 32.64 52.50 -8.17
CA LYS A 123 32.58 53.42 -9.32
C LYS A 123 32.26 54.82 -8.86
#